data_AF-A0A7J8K0Z3-F1
#
_entry.id   AF-A0A7J8K0Z3-F1
#
_cell.length_a   1.000
_cell.length_b   1.000
_cell.length_c   1.000
_cell.angle_alpha   90.00
_cell.angle_beta   90.00
_cell.angle_gamma   90.00
#
_symmetry.space_group_name_H-M   'P 1'
#
loop_
_entity.id
_entity.type
_entity.pdbx_description
1 polymer ?
#
loop_
_entity_poly.entity_id
_entity_poly.type
_entity_poly.pdbx_seq_one_letter_code
_entity_poly.pdbx_strand_id
1 'polypeptide(L)'
;MCELAEEVSEKKSYALNGKEEVEAALEKGDESADCHQWYAVLCGQLAEHEGIQRRIQSGFSFKKHVDQALALQPENPMAHFLLGRWCYQVAHLSWLEKKTATALFESPLSATIEDALQSFLKAEELQPGFSKAGRVYISKCYRELGKNSEARQWVKLAMELPDVTNEDSAFQKELEELEVILGH
;
A
#
# COMPACT_ATOMS: atom_id res chain seq x y z
N MET A 1 7.26 -12.80 9.72
CA MET A 1 7.99 -12.40 10.95
C MET A 1 7.71 -10.95 11.34
N CYS A 2 7.84 -9.97 10.43
CA CYS A 2 7.55 -8.56 10.75
C CYS A 2 6.07 -8.27 11.08
N GLU A 3 5.13 -8.80 10.29
CA GLU A 3 3.68 -8.60 10.48
C GLU A 3 3.11 -9.27 11.76
N LEU A 4 3.88 -10.20 12.34
CA LEU A 4 3.50 -10.97 13.54
C LEU A 4 4.19 -10.47 14.81
N ALA A 5 5.19 -9.59 14.70
CA ALA A 5 5.85 -9.02 15.87
C ALA A 5 4.91 -8.04 16.59
N GLU A 6 4.95 -8.02 17.92
CA GLU A 6 4.13 -7.12 18.73
C GLU A 6 4.86 -5.79 18.99
N GLU A 7 6.19 -5.85 19.14
CA GLU A 7 7.03 -4.71 19.49
C GLU A 7 7.51 -3.92 18.25
N VAL A 8 7.34 -2.59 18.31
CA VAL A 8 7.73 -1.66 17.24
C VAL A 8 9.24 -1.70 16.96
N SER A 9 10.06 -1.88 18.00
CA SER A 9 11.52 -1.99 17.88
C SER A 9 11.95 -3.25 17.12
N GLU A 10 11.29 -4.37 17.35
CA GLU A 10 11.54 -5.64 16.66
C GLU A 10 11.09 -5.58 15.20
N LYS A 11 9.91 -5.02 14.92
CA LYS A 11 9.44 -4.77 13.54
C LYS A 11 10.46 -3.99 12.73
N LYS A 12 10.96 -2.88 13.30
CA LYS A 12 11.96 -2.04 12.64
C LYS A 12 13.26 -2.80 12.39
N SER A 13 13.72 -3.59 13.35
CA SER A 13 14.93 -4.42 13.20
C SER A 13 14.78 -5.45 12.06
N TYR A 14 13.66 -6.17 12.03
CA TYR A 14 13.39 -7.14 10.97
C TYR A 14 13.24 -6.49 9.60
N ALA A 15 12.55 -5.34 9.53
CA ALA A 15 12.40 -4.60 8.28
C ALA A 15 13.75 -4.08 7.75
N LEU A 16 14.64 -3.65 8.65
CA LEU A 16 15.99 -3.18 8.29
C LEU A 16 16.85 -4.34 7.76
N ASN A 17 16.97 -5.42 8.52
CA ASN A 17 17.78 -6.58 8.12
C ASN A 17 17.25 -7.19 6.81
N GLY A 18 15.92 -7.32 6.69
CA GLY A 18 15.31 -7.81 5.45
C GLY A 18 15.62 -6.91 4.26
N LYS A 19 15.67 -5.59 4.45
CA LYS A 19 15.97 -4.65 3.38
C LYS A 19 17.41 -4.79 2.90
N GLU A 20 18.36 -4.93 3.82
CA GLU A 20 19.78 -5.15 3.50
C GLU A 20 19.97 -6.44 2.68
N GLU A 21 19.28 -7.53 3.04
CA GLU A 21 19.34 -8.80 2.29
C GLU A 21 18.75 -8.67 0.88
N VAL A 22 17.63 -7.96 0.73
CA VAL A 22 17.02 -7.74 -0.59
C VAL A 22 17.88 -6.81 -1.45
N GLU A 23 18.51 -5.79 -0.87
CA GLU A 23 19.49 -4.94 -1.57
C GLU A 23 20.66 -5.77 -2.08
N ALA A 24 21.26 -6.62 -1.23
CA ALA A 24 22.35 -7.53 -1.63
C ALA A 24 21.93 -8.54 -2.70
N ALA A 25 20.65 -8.94 -2.75
CA ALA A 25 20.10 -9.77 -3.81
C ALA A 25 20.00 -9.00 -5.13
N LEU A 26 19.49 -7.76 -5.09
CA LEU A 26 19.35 -6.91 -6.27
C LEU A 26 20.68 -6.46 -6.86
N GLU A 27 21.75 -6.38 -6.06
CA GLU A 27 23.12 -6.16 -6.54
C GLU A 27 23.64 -7.30 -7.44
N LYS A 28 23.09 -8.52 -7.29
CA LYS A 28 23.46 -9.69 -8.09
C LYS A 28 22.62 -9.83 -9.36
N GLY A 29 21.51 -9.10 -9.45
CA GLY A 29 20.61 -9.06 -10.61
C GLY A 29 19.26 -8.41 -10.27
N ASP A 30 18.76 -7.58 -11.18
CA ASP A 30 17.53 -6.77 -11.01
C ASP A 30 16.32 -7.31 -11.79
N GLU A 31 16.39 -8.58 -12.22
CA GLU A 31 15.34 -9.26 -12.99
C GLU A 31 14.38 -10.08 -12.11
N SER A 32 14.44 -9.92 -10.78
CA SER A 32 13.59 -10.65 -9.83
C SER A 32 12.42 -9.79 -9.35
N ALA A 33 11.20 -10.12 -9.81
CA ALA A 33 9.97 -9.45 -9.37
C ALA A 33 9.77 -9.55 -7.85
N ASP A 34 10.09 -10.71 -7.26
CA ASP A 34 9.98 -10.95 -5.82
C ASP A 34 10.93 -10.07 -5.01
N CYS A 35 12.17 -9.88 -5.47
CA CYS A 35 13.12 -9.00 -4.80
C CYS A 35 12.63 -7.55 -4.83
N HIS A 36 12.14 -7.08 -5.97
CA HIS A 36 11.56 -5.75 -6.08
C HIS A 36 10.31 -5.57 -5.20
N GLN A 37 9.41 -6.56 -5.17
CA GLN A 37 8.25 -6.54 -4.29
C GLN A 37 8.63 -6.47 -2.81
N TRP A 38 9.51 -7.36 -2.35
CA TRP A 38 9.94 -7.38 -0.95
C TRP A 38 10.68 -6.11 -0.56
N TYR A 39 11.49 -5.55 -1.45
CA TYR A 39 12.12 -4.26 -1.23
C TYR A 39 11.05 -3.18 -0.95
N ALA A 40 10.00 -3.11 -1.77
CA ALA A 40 8.92 -2.15 -1.58
C ALA A 40 8.19 -2.37 -0.25
N VAL A 41 7.82 -3.62 0.09
CA VAL A 41 7.18 -3.96 1.38
C VAL A 41 8.01 -3.46 2.56
N LEU A 42 9.30 -3.80 2.59
CA LEU A 42 10.21 -3.44 3.68
C LEU A 42 10.47 -1.94 3.73
N CYS A 43 10.56 -1.27 2.57
CA CYS A 43 10.67 0.18 2.50
C CYS A 43 9.44 0.88 3.08
N GLY A 44 8.23 0.34 2.83
CA GLY A 44 6.99 0.85 3.41
C GLY A 44 6.99 0.73 4.94
N GLN A 45 7.36 -0.44 5.46
CA GLN A 45 7.43 -0.70 6.90
C GLN A 45 8.42 0.22 7.62
N LEU A 46 9.59 0.48 7.03
CA LEU A 46 10.58 1.38 7.62
C LEU A 46 10.11 2.84 7.62
N ALA A 47 9.38 3.26 6.58
CA ALA A 47 8.91 4.63 6.41
C ALA A 47 7.83 5.06 7.43
N GLU A 48 7.12 4.10 8.06
CA GLU A 48 6.09 4.38 9.08
C GLU A 48 6.65 5.12 10.31
N HIS A 49 7.95 5.03 10.56
CA HIS A 49 8.63 5.64 11.70
C HIS A 49 9.49 6.85 11.33
N GLU A 50 9.40 7.33 10.09
CA GLU A 50 10.25 8.39 9.57
C GLU A 50 9.57 9.76 9.55
N GLY A 51 10.38 10.81 9.67
CA GLY A 51 9.93 12.18 9.42
C GLY A 51 9.53 12.38 7.95
N ILE A 52 8.71 13.40 7.70
CA ILE A 52 8.07 13.65 6.39
C ILE A 52 9.04 13.62 5.19
N GLN A 53 10.23 14.21 5.32
CA GLN A 53 11.21 14.26 4.24
C GLN A 53 11.71 12.87 3.83
N ARG A 54 12.01 12.02 4.82
CA ARG A 54 12.44 10.64 4.56
C ARG A 54 11.29 9.79 4.07
N ARG A 55 10.08 9.97 4.62
CA ARG A 55 8.88 9.28 4.10
C ARG A 55 8.63 9.57 2.62
N ILE A 56 8.83 10.83 2.19
CA ILE A 56 8.75 11.19 0.77
C ILE A 56 9.84 10.45 -0.01
N GLN A 57 11.10 10.47 0.43
CA GLN A 57 12.20 9.74 -0.22
C GLN A 57 11.94 8.24 -0.35
N SER A 58 11.51 7.62 0.74
CA SER A 58 11.11 6.22 0.80
C SER A 58 9.95 5.94 -0.15
N GLY A 59 8.98 6.85 -0.29
CA GLY A 59 7.88 6.75 -1.25
C GLY A 59 8.31 6.69 -2.72
N PHE A 60 9.39 7.38 -3.12
CA PHE A 60 9.94 7.27 -4.48
C PHE A 60 10.64 5.93 -4.71
N SER A 61 11.47 5.52 -3.75
CA SER A 61 12.15 4.22 -3.81
C SER A 61 11.13 3.08 -3.84
N PHE A 62 10.09 3.16 -3.02
CA PHE A 62 8.96 2.25 -3.03
C PHE A 62 8.33 2.15 -4.43
N LYS A 63 7.94 3.28 -5.03
CA LYS A 63 7.30 3.30 -6.35
C LYS A 63 8.17 2.68 -7.44
N LYS A 64 9.47 3.03 -7.46
CA LYS A 64 10.42 2.48 -8.44
C LYS A 64 10.45 0.95 -8.39
N HIS A 65 10.48 0.37 -7.19
CA HIS A 65 10.54 -1.08 -7.06
C HIS A 65 9.19 -1.74 -7.33
N VAL A 66 8.07 -1.12 -6.95
CA VAL A 66 6.74 -1.62 -7.36
C VAL A 66 6.60 -1.63 -8.88
N ASP A 67 7.03 -0.58 -9.56
CA ASP A 67 6.96 -0.50 -11.03
C ASP A 67 7.82 -1.58 -11.70
N GLN A 68 9.02 -1.82 -11.17
CA GLN A 68 9.89 -2.87 -11.67
C GLN A 68 9.31 -4.28 -11.41
N ALA A 69 8.71 -4.51 -10.23
CA ALA A 69 8.01 -5.76 -9.95
C ALA A 69 6.86 -6.00 -10.93
N LEU A 70 6.07 -4.97 -11.24
CA LEU A 70 4.98 -5.04 -12.22
C LEU A 70 5.48 -5.18 -13.67
N ALA A 71 6.64 -4.60 -14.01
CA ALA A 71 7.24 -4.78 -15.33
C ALA A 71 7.71 -6.23 -15.55
N LEU A 72 8.27 -6.85 -14.51
CA LEU A 72 8.74 -8.23 -14.54
C LEU A 72 7.60 -9.25 -14.40
N GLN A 73 6.58 -8.94 -13.59
CA GLN A 73 5.43 -9.80 -13.35
C GLN A 73 4.12 -8.98 -13.29
N PRO A 74 3.52 -8.68 -14.45
CA PRO A 74 2.32 -7.83 -14.53
C PRO A 74 1.08 -8.39 -13.84
N GLU A 75 1.04 -9.70 -13.60
CA GLU A 75 -0.08 -10.42 -12.98
C GLU A 75 0.14 -10.68 -11.48
N ASN A 76 1.06 -9.96 -10.84
CA ASN A 76 1.32 -10.09 -9.41
C ASN A 76 0.31 -9.28 -8.57
N PRO A 77 -0.61 -9.91 -7.81
CA PRO A 77 -1.63 -9.20 -7.04
C PRO A 77 -1.05 -8.33 -5.92
N MET A 78 0.04 -8.76 -5.29
CA MET A 78 0.71 -7.98 -4.24
C MET A 78 1.33 -6.71 -4.81
N ALA A 79 1.96 -6.77 -5.97
CA ALA A 79 2.54 -5.59 -6.61
C ALA A 79 1.45 -4.55 -6.98
N HIS A 80 0.28 -5.00 -7.48
CA HIS A 80 -0.88 -4.13 -7.71
C HIS A 80 -1.45 -3.54 -6.43
N PHE A 81 -1.54 -4.33 -5.36
CA PHE A 81 -1.98 -3.84 -4.05
C PHE A 81 -1.02 -2.76 -3.50
N LEU A 82 0.29 -2.97 -3.59
CA LEU A 82 1.30 -1.99 -3.17
C LEU A 82 1.23 -0.71 -4.01
N LEU A 83 1.01 -0.83 -5.33
CA LEU A 83 0.78 0.33 -6.19
C LEU A 83 -0.46 1.12 -5.77
N GLY A 84 -1.56 0.42 -5.46
CA GLY A 84 -2.79 1.02 -4.94
C GLY A 84 -2.55 1.82 -3.66
N ARG A 85 -1.79 1.24 -2.70
CA ARG A 85 -1.42 1.93 -1.46
C ARG A 85 -0.61 3.20 -1.73
N TRP A 86 0.37 3.13 -2.64
CA TRP A 86 1.17 4.28 -3.02
C TRP A 86 0.32 5.38 -3.65
N CYS A 87 -0.54 5.05 -4.62
CA CYS A 87 -1.43 6.02 -5.26
C CYS A 87 -2.37 6.67 -4.24
N TYR A 88 -2.94 5.87 -3.33
CA TYR A 88 -3.82 6.38 -2.28
C TYR A 88 -3.10 7.37 -1.37
N GLN A 89 -1.89 7.06 -0.93
CA GLN A 89 -1.07 7.95 -0.10
C GLN A 89 -0.69 9.23 -0.83
N VAL A 90 -0.28 9.14 -2.10
CA VAL A 90 0.10 10.30 -2.92
C VAL A 90 -1.10 11.22 -3.18
N ALA A 91 -2.27 10.66 -3.45
CA ALA A 91 -3.50 11.43 -3.64
C ALA A 91 -3.82 12.28 -2.38
N HIS A 92 -3.58 11.71 -1.20
CA HIS A 92 -3.81 12.32 0.12
C HIS A 92 -2.70 13.27 0.60
N LEU A 93 -1.58 13.42 -0.12
CA LEU A 93 -0.56 14.40 0.27
C LEU A 93 -1.13 15.83 0.23
N SER A 94 -0.84 16.60 1.27
CA SER A 94 -1.16 18.02 1.33
C SER A 94 -0.41 18.81 0.25
N TRP A 95 -0.89 20.01 -0.07
CA TRP A 95 -0.23 20.88 -1.04
C TRP A 95 1.23 21.18 -0.67
N LEU A 96 1.53 21.34 0.63
CA LEU A 96 2.89 21.57 1.11
C LEU A 96 3.78 20.34 0.90
N GLU A 97 3.29 19.14 1.23
CA GLU A 97 4.02 17.89 1.00
C GLU A 97 4.27 17.65 -0.49
N LYS A 98 3.28 17.91 -1.36
CA LYS A 98 3.44 17.84 -2.82
C LYS A 98 4.53 18.79 -3.30
N LYS A 99 4.57 20.03 -2.79
CA LYS A 99 5.62 21.00 -3.14
C LYS A 99 7.01 20.56 -2.69
N THR A 100 7.13 20.00 -1.48
CA THR A 100 8.39 19.44 -0.98
C THR A 100 8.85 18.26 -1.83
N ALA A 101 7.95 17.37 -2.22
CA ALA A 101 8.27 16.24 -3.10
C ALA A 101 8.75 16.71 -4.48
N THR A 102 8.03 17.64 -5.12
CA THR A 102 8.44 18.19 -6.42
C THR A 102 9.81 18.87 -6.36
N ALA A 103 10.12 19.59 -5.27
CA ALA A 103 11.41 20.26 -5.11
C ALA A 103 12.57 19.28 -4.89
N LEU A 104 12.33 18.17 -4.18
CA LEU A 104 13.37 17.16 -3.90
C LEU A 104 13.66 16.25 -5.10
N PHE A 105 12.67 16.02 -5.97
CA PHE A 105 12.73 14.97 -6.99
C PHE A 105 12.54 15.46 -8.41
N GLU A 106 12.43 16.78 -8.60
CA GLU A 106 12.27 17.44 -9.91
C GLU A 106 11.11 16.92 -10.77
N SER A 107 10.19 16.14 -10.17
CA SER A 107 9.00 15.59 -10.80
C SER A 107 7.82 15.69 -9.84
N PRO A 108 6.64 16.14 -10.30
CA PRO A 108 5.44 16.15 -9.46
C PRO A 108 5.02 14.72 -9.14
N LEU A 109 4.76 14.45 -7.86
CA LEU A 109 4.00 13.27 -7.45
C LEU A 109 2.53 13.49 -7.80
N SER A 110 2.05 12.84 -8.84
CA SER A 110 0.65 12.84 -9.23
C SER A 110 0.11 11.41 -9.22
N ALA A 111 -0.82 11.15 -8.31
CA ALA A 111 -1.70 10.00 -8.33
C ALA A 111 -3.07 10.45 -7.83
N THR A 112 -4.10 9.77 -8.30
CA THR A 112 -5.50 10.04 -7.99
C THR A 112 -6.11 8.92 -7.15
N ILE A 113 -7.30 9.17 -6.60
CA ILE A 113 -8.08 8.13 -5.94
C ILE A 113 -8.51 7.05 -6.95
N GLU A 114 -8.76 7.44 -8.21
CA GLU A 114 -9.04 6.52 -9.29
C GLU A 114 -7.85 5.58 -9.58
N ASP A 115 -6.62 6.10 -9.62
CA ASP A 115 -5.41 5.26 -9.83
C ASP A 115 -5.25 4.22 -8.71
N ALA A 116 -5.51 4.64 -7.47
CA ALA A 116 -5.51 3.75 -6.32
C ALA A 116 -6.58 2.66 -6.46
N LEU A 117 -7.82 3.08 -6.76
CA LEU A 117 -8.96 2.19 -6.93
C LEU A 117 -8.70 1.13 -8.02
N GLN A 118 -8.21 1.54 -9.19
CA GLN A 118 -7.92 0.62 -10.29
C GLN A 118 -6.88 -0.41 -9.90
N SER A 119 -5.82 0.01 -9.19
CA SER A 119 -4.75 -0.89 -8.76
C SER A 119 -5.26 -1.90 -7.72
N PHE A 120 -6.07 -1.48 -6.75
CA PHE A 120 -6.66 -2.41 -5.79
C PHE A 120 -7.66 -3.37 -6.42
N LEU A 121 -8.50 -2.90 -7.34
CA LEU A 121 -9.42 -3.75 -8.09
C LEU A 121 -8.64 -4.77 -8.94
N LYS A 122 -7.49 -4.38 -9.49
CA LYS A 122 -6.65 -5.31 -10.26
C LYS A 122 -6.07 -6.41 -9.39
N ALA A 123 -5.62 -6.10 -8.17
CA ALA A 123 -5.19 -7.11 -7.21
C ALA A 123 -6.31 -8.11 -6.88
N GLU A 124 -7.53 -7.61 -6.65
CA GLU A 124 -8.71 -8.43 -6.36
C GLU A 124 -9.19 -9.25 -7.58
N GLU A 125 -9.03 -8.73 -8.79
CA GLU A 125 -9.30 -9.47 -10.04
C GLU A 125 -8.34 -10.64 -10.22
N LEU A 126 -7.04 -10.42 -9.98
CA LEU A 126 -5.99 -11.43 -10.09
C LEU A 126 -6.12 -12.50 -9.01
N GLN A 127 -6.51 -12.11 -7.80
CA GLN A 127 -6.74 -13.02 -6.68
C GLN A 127 -7.94 -12.55 -5.85
N PRO A 128 -9.15 -13.11 -6.07
CA PRO A 128 -10.32 -12.76 -5.28
C PRO A 128 -10.12 -13.05 -3.79
N GLY A 129 -10.44 -12.09 -2.93
CA GLY A 129 -10.20 -12.18 -1.50
C GLY A 129 -8.73 -12.04 -1.11
N PHE A 130 -7.91 -11.42 -1.97
CA PHE A 130 -6.47 -11.25 -1.76
C PHE A 130 -6.14 -10.60 -0.41
N SER A 131 -6.84 -9.52 -0.06
CA SER A 131 -6.52 -8.73 1.13
C SER A 131 -7.76 -8.03 1.70
N LYS A 132 -7.96 -8.17 3.02
CA LYS A 132 -8.98 -7.41 3.76
C LYS A 132 -8.70 -5.92 3.70
N ALA A 133 -7.45 -5.52 3.94
CA ALA A 133 -6.98 -4.14 3.74
C ALA A 133 -7.29 -3.64 2.31
N GLY A 134 -7.07 -4.49 1.29
CA GLY A 134 -7.39 -4.17 -0.10
C GLY A 134 -8.86 -3.81 -0.28
N ARG A 135 -9.78 -4.65 0.22
CA ARG A 135 -11.23 -4.38 0.16
C ARG A 135 -11.64 -3.13 0.94
N VAL A 136 -10.99 -2.85 2.09
CA VAL A 136 -11.22 -1.61 2.86
C VAL A 136 -10.81 -0.39 2.03
N TYR A 137 -9.62 -0.41 1.42
CA TYR A 137 -9.17 0.69 0.56
C TYR A 137 -10.06 0.89 -0.65
N ILE A 138 -10.54 -0.18 -1.29
CA ILE A 138 -11.51 -0.09 -2.39
C ILE A 138 -12.78 0.65 -1.93
N SER A 139 -13.33 0.29 -0.77
CA SER A 139 -14.48 0.98 -0.18
C SER A 139 -14.21 2.47 0.06
N LYS A 140 -13.07 2.81 0.66
CA LYS A 140 -12.66 4.21 0.92
C LYS A 140 -12.54 5.01 -0.37
N CYS A 141 -11.93 4.43 -1.41
CA CYS A 141 -11.82 5.07 -2.71
C CYS A 141 -13.20 5.32 -3.32
N TYR A 142 -14.10 4.33 -3.34
CA TYR A 142 -15.46 4.53 -3.85
C TYR A 142 -16.21 5.62 -3.09
N ARG A 143 -16.09 5.67 -1.76
CA ARG A 143 -16.71 6.72 -0.94
C ARG A 143 -16.18 8.10 -1.30
N GLU A 144 -14.86 8.26 -1.42
CA GLU A 144 -14.22 9.54 -1.79
C GLU A 144 -14.60 9.99 -3.20
N LEU A 145 -14.90 9.05 -4.10
CA LEU A 145 -15.43 9.30 -5.43
C LEU A 145 -16.96 9.55 -5.46
N GLY A 146 -17.62 9.60 -4.29
CA GLY A 146 -19.07 9.79 -4.17
C GLY A 146 -19.92 8.57 -4.56
N LYS A 147 -19.30 7.41 -4.77
CA LYS A 147 -19.93 6.15 -5.18
C LYS A 147 -20.29 5.30 -3.96
N ASN A 148 -21.21 5.82 -3.15
CA ASN A 148 -21.55 5.23 -1.84
C ASN A 148 -22.20 3.84 -1.93
N SER A 149 -22.87 3.51 -3.03
CA SER A 149 -23.46 2.17 -3.23
C SER A 149 -22.39 1.10 -3.40
N GLU A 150 -21.39 1.38 -4.21
CA GLU A 150 -20.21 0.53 -4.42
C GLU A 150 -19.38 0.45 -3.14
N ALA A 151 -19.15 1.58 -2.46
CA ALA A 151 -18.45 1.60 -1.18
C ALA A 151 -19.08 0.62 -0.16
N ARG A 152 -20.41 0.65 -0.01
CA ARG A 152 -21.14 -0.29 0.87
C ARG A 152 -20.96 -1.74 0.48
N GLN A 153 -20.99 -2.05 -0.82
CA GLN A 153 -20.77 -3.41 -1.29
C GLN A 153 -19.38 -3.89 -0.88
N TRP A 154 -18.36 -3.05 -1.01
CA TRP A 154 -17.00 -3.39 -0.64
C TRP A 154 -16.77 -3.49 0.88
N VAL A 155 -17.50 -2.72 1.70
CA VAL A 155 -17.53 -2.94 3.16
C VAL A 155 -18.01 -4.36 3.48
N LYS A 156 -19.13 -4.79 2.90
CA LYS A 156 -19.68 -6.13 3.14
C LYS A 156 -18.70 -7.22 2.71
N LEU A 157 -18.11 -7.09 1.52
CA LEU A 157 -17.08 -8.02 1.04
C LEU A 157 -15.86 -8.03 1.96
N ALA A 158 -15.44 -6.89 2.51
CA ALA A 158 -14.31 -6.85 3.44
C ALA A 158 -14.61 -7.57 4.77
N MET A 159 -15.84 -7.48 5.28
CA MET A 159 -16.28 -8.16 6.50
C MET A 159 -16.35 -9.68 6.36
N GLU A 160 -16.48 -10.20 5.13
CA GLU A 160 -16.46 -11.65 4.86
C GLU A 160 -15.06 -12.27 4.99
N LEU A 161 -14.00 -11.47 4.97
CA LEU A 161 -12.63 -11.96 5.09
C LEU A 161 -12.20 -12.10 6.56
N PRO A 162 -11.51 -13.20 6.93
CA PRO A 162 -11.03 -13.42 8.28
C PRO A 162 -9.92 -12.42 8.64
N ASP A 163 -9.80 -12.13 9.93
CA ASP A 163 -8.66 -11.38 10.46
C ASP A 163 -7.45 -12.31 10.58
N VAL A 164 -6.43 -12.10 9.75
CA VAL A 164 -5.21 -12.93 9.74
C VAL A 164 -4.03 -12.19 10.39
N THR A 165 -3.99 -10.87 10.23
CA THR A 165 -2.93 -10.00 10.72
C THR A 165 -3.45 -9.00 11.77
N ASN A 166 -2.52 -8.38 12.50
CA ASN A 166 -2.84 -7.25 13.38
C ASN A 166 -3.42 -6.06 12.61
N GLU A 167 -3.02 -5.90 11.34
CA GLU A 167 -3.56 -4.87 10.46
C GLU A 167 -5.04 -5.15 10.13
N ASP A 168 -5.39 -6.40 9.87
CA ASP A 168 -6.78 -6.82 9.59
C ASP A 168 -7.70 -6.52 10.78
N SER A 169 -7.23 -6.78 12.00
CA SER A 169 -7.95 -6.44 13.24
C SER A 169 -8.16 -4.93 13.41
N ALA A 170 -7.19 -4.12 12.99
CA ALA A 170 -7.33 -2.66 13.02
C ALA A 170 -8.35 -2.18 11.97
N PHE A 171 -8.33 -2.78 10.78
CA PHE A 171 -9.29 -2.49 9.71
C PHE A 171 -10.73 -2.92 10.06
N GLN A 172 -10.92 -3.93 10.91
CA GLN A 172 -12.25 -4.32 11.36
C GLN A 172 -13.02 -3.17 12.02
N LYS A 173 -12.35 -2.38 12.88
CA LYS A 173 -12.96 -1.19 13.49
C LYS A 173 -13.29 -0.12 12.46
N GLU A 174 -12.39 0.10 11.50
CA GLU A 174 -12.62 1.06 10.41
C GLU A 174 -13.79 0.65 9.51
N LEU A 175 -13.99 -0.66 9.28
CA LEU A 175 -15.12 -1.17 8.52
C LEU A 175 -16.45 -0.91 9.23
N GLU A 176 -16.50 -1.05 10.55
CA GLU A 176 -17.68 -0.72 11.35
C GLU A 176 -18.02 0.77 11.27
N GLU A 177 -17.02 1.65 11.34
CA GLU A 177 -17.21 3.09 11.14
C GLU A 177 -17.70 3.42 9.73
N LEU A 178 -17.12 2.80 8.70
CA LEU A 178 -17.55 2.96 7.31
C LEU A 178 -18.98 2.47 7.09
N GLU A 179 -19.38 1.37 7.72
CA GLU A 179 -20.74 0.86 7.64
C GLU A 179 -21.75 1.86 8.21
N VAL A 180 -21.45 2.47 9.36
CA VAL A 180 -22.29 3.50 9.98
C VAL A 180 -22.39 4.74 9.09
N ILE A 181 -21.26 5.22 8.56
CA ILE A 181 -21.21 6.41 7.70
C ILE A 181 -22.01 6.20 6.42
N LEU A 182 -21.97 5.00 5.86
CA LEU A 182 -22.63 4.66 4.61
C LEU A 182 -24.08 4.14 4.79
N GLY A 183 -24.51 3.88 6.03
CA GLY A 183 -25.83 3.37 6.40
C GLY A 183 -26.97 4.39 6.32
N HIS A 184 -26.67 5.65 6.03
CA HIS A 184 -27.60 6.75 5.81
C HIS A 184 -27.61 7.20 4.33
#